data_AF-A0A951G5V3-F1
#
_entry.id   AF-A0A951G5V3-F1
#
_cell.length_a   1.000
_cell.length_b   1.000
_cell.length_c   1.000
_cell.angle_alpha   90.00
_cell.angle_beta   90.00
_cell.angle_gamma   90.00
#
_symmetry.space_group_name_H-M   'P 1'
#
loop_
_entity.id
_entity.type
_entity.pdbx_description
1 polymer ?
#
loop_
_entity_poly.entity_id
_entity_poly.type
_entity_poly.pdbx_seq_one_letter_code
_entity_poly.pdbx_strand_id
1 'polypeptide(L)'
;MRGTTRSGAALGAIEAAGAEAVVGDPDVVATLARSFEYVGVACVLLGSAVGTPAELAALHGTRLEMLLARMLDTTVRGVVYEATGTVDPDVLARGAALVRERCEDSRIPYALLDADPADAGAWTRAAVGAVDRALDGGPGRPR
;
A
#
# COMPACT_ATOMS: atom_id res chain seq x y z
N MET A 1 -13.48 6.34 -0.39
CA MET A 1 -12.15 5.78 -0.71
C MET A 1 -11.36 6.86 -1.43
N ARG A 2 -10.05 6.98 -1.20
CA ARG A 2 -9.15 7.83 -1.99
C ARG A 2 -8.22 6.97 -2.83
N GLY A 3 -8.08 7.30 -4.10
CA GLY A 3 -7.12 6.69 -5.02
C GLY A 3 -6.04 7.69 -5.39
N THR A 4 -4.78 7.26 -5.38
CA THR A 4 -3.64 8.12 -5.73
C THR A 4 -3.04 7.73 -7.09
N THR A 5 -2.52 8.73 -7.81
CA THR A 5 -1.81 8.49 -9.07
C THR A 5 -0.72 9.53 -9.28
N ARG A 6 0.38 9.14 -9.94
CA ARG A 6 1.44 10.07 -10.37
C ARG A 6 0.98 11.00 -11.49
N SER A 7 -0.04 10.60 -12.27
CA SER A 7 -0.45 11.31 -13.48
C SER A 7 -1.85 11.90 -13.34
N GLY A 8 -1.96 13.22 -13.57
CA GLY A 8 -3.25 13.90 -13.64
C GLY A 8 -4.21 13.31 -14.68
N ALA A 9 -3.68 12.68 -15.74
CA ALA A 9 -4.50 12.04 -16.77
C ALA A 9 -5.28 10.82 -16.27
N ALA A 10 -4.84 10.19 -15.17
CA ALA A 10 -5.50 9.03 -14.59
C ALA A 10 -6.57 9.39 -13.54
N LEU A 11 -6.72 10.68 -13.19
CA LEU A 11 -7.69 11.12 -12.18
C LEU A 11 -9.12 10.76 -12.58
N GLY A 12 -9.50 11.03 -13.84
CA GLY A 12 -10.86 10.76 -14.32
C GLY A 12 -11.24 9.28 -14.25
N ALA A 13 -10.28 8.37 -14.41
CA ALA A 13 -10.54 6.93 -14.28
C ALA A 13 -10.82 6.52 -12.82
N ILE A 14 -10.13 7.16 -11.86
CA ILE A 14 -10.34 6.94 -10.42
C ILE A 14 -11.70 7.50 -9.99
N GLU A 15 -12.04 8.71 -10.45
CA GLU A 15 -13.33 9.36 -10.16
C GLU A 15 -14.50 8.58 -10.77
N ALA A 16 -14.35 8.05 -11.99
CA ALA A 16 -15.36 7.21 -12.63
C ALA A 16 -15.63 5.91 -11.86
N ALA A 17 -14.66 5.44 -11.07
CA ALA A 17 -14.82 4.29 -10.17
C ALA A 17 -15.46 4.66 -8.82
N GLY A 18 -15.82 5.94 -8.60
CA GLY A 18 -16.45 6.44 -7.38
C GLY A 18 -15.47 6.73 -6.24
N ALA A 19 -14.17 6.80 -6.53
CA ALA A 19 -13.14 7.19 -5.56
C ALA A 19 -12.77 8.68 -5.70
N GLU A 20 -12.38 9.30 -4.60
CA GLU A 20 -11.76 10.62 -4.62
C GLU A 20 -10.34 10.48 -5.18
N ALA A 21 -10.04 11.17 -6.28
CA ALA A 21 -8.75 11.08 -6.95
C ALA A 21 -7.78 12.15 -6.46
N VAL A 22 -6.57 11.74 -6.10
CA VAL A 22 -5.52 12.63 -5.61
C VAL A 22 -4.23 12.41 -6.39
N VAL A 23 -3.60 13.48 -6.87
CA VAL A 23 -2.25 13.38 -7.44
C VAL A 23 -1.26 13.18 -6.31
N GLY A 24 -0.48 12.11 -6.38
CA GLY A 24 0.53 11.78 -5.38
C GLY A 24 1.52 10.75 -5.90
N ASP A 25 2.77 10.91 -5.51
CA ASP A 25 3.88 10.09 -5.97
C ASP A 25 4.49 9.32 -4.78
N PRO A 26 4.50 7.97 -4.80
CA PRO A 26 5.17 7.19 -3.77
C PRO A 26 6.69 7.39 -3.75
N ASP A 27 7.31 7.86 -4.85
CA ASP A 27 8.72 8.26 -4.85
C ASP A 27 8.96 9.60 -4.15
N VAL A 28 7.91 10.38 -3.92
CA VAL A 28 7.92 11.67 -3.23
C VAL A 28 6.87 11.67 -2.10
N VAL A 29 7.15 10.92 -1.03
CA VAL A 29 6.24 10.66 0.11
C VAL A 29 5.51 11.91 0.63
N ALA A 30 6.14 13.08 0.61
CA ALA A 30 5.52 14.35 1.03
C ALA A 30 4.24 14.69 0.24
N THR A 31 4.15 14.28 -1.02
CA THR A 31 2.96 14.48 -1.87
C THR A 31 1.76 13.63 -1.43
N LEU A 32 2.01 12.52 -0.72
CA LEU A 32 0.97 11.62 -0.20
C LEU A 32 0.50 12.00 1.21
N ALA A 33 1.21 12.89 1.90
CA ALA A 33 0.97 13.19 3.31
C ALA A 33 -0.47 13.63 3.61
N ARG A 34 -1.08 14.43 2.72
CA ARG A 34 -2.47 14.89 2.86
C ARG A 34 -3.49 13.80 2.57
N SER A 35 -3.16 12.86 1.70
CA SER A 35 -4.04 11.75 1.32
C SER A 35 -4.37 10.83 2.50
N PHE A 36 -3.53 10.81 3.54
CA PHE A 36 -3.73 10.02 4.76
C PHE A 36 -4.65 10.65 5.81
N GLU A 37 -5.07 11.91 5.64
CA GLU A 37 -5.98 12.57 6.59
C GLU A 37 -7.34 11.85 6.60
N TYR A 38 -7.80 11.42 7.78
CA TYR A 38 -9.07 10.69 7.96
C TYR A 38 -9.14 9.34 7.23
N VAL A 39 -8.01 8.73 6.90
CA VAL A 39 -7.93 7.36 6.35
C VAL A 39 -7.74 6.35 7.48
N GLY A 40 -8.56 5.28 7.47
CA GLY A 40 -8.43 4.17 8.42
C GLY A 40 -7.48 3.06 7.97
N VAL A 41 -7.46 2.72 6.67
CA VAL A 41 -6.55 1.72 6.09
C VAL A 41 -5.85 2.29 4.87
N ALA A 42 -4.53 2.15 4.83
CA ALA A 42 -3.72 2.48 3.66
C ALA A 42 -3.42 1.20 2.85
N CYS A 43 -3.72 1.23 1.56
CA CYS A 43 -3.40 0.13 0.63
C CYS A 43 -2.22 0.54 -0.25
N VAL A 44 -1.09 -0.15 -0.10
CA VAL A 44 0.12 0.02 -0.91
C VAL A 44 0.13 -1.06 -1.99
N LEU A 45 -0.46 -0.74 -3.15
CA LEU A 45 -0.71 -1.66 -4.26
C LEU A 45 0.24 -1.38 -5.43
N LEU A 46 1.52 -1.72 -5.22
CA LEU A 46 2.63 -1.37 -6.12
C LEU A 46 3.40 -2.62 -6.62
N GLY A 47 2.85 -3.82 -6.44
CA GLY A 47 3.45 -5.10 -6.85
C GLY A 47 3.70 -5.21 -8.35
N SER A 48 3.00 -4.40 -9.16
CA SER A 48 3.20 -4.29 -10.61
C SER A 48 3.73 -2.92 -11.05
N ALA A 49 4.44 -2.20 -10.17
CA ALA A 49 5.07 -0.93 -10.52
C ALA A 49 6.11 -1.10 -11.64
N VAL A 50 6.27 -0.07 -12.46
CA VAL A 50 7.23 -0.02 -13.57
C VAL A 50 8.29 1.03 -13.30
N GLY A 51 9.56 0.66 -13.49
CA GLY A 51 10.73 1.50 -13.30
C GLY A 51 12.01 0.70 -13.52
N THR A 52 13.15 1.35 -13.33
CA THR A 52 14.45 0.66 -13.30
C THR A 52 14.56 -0.24 -12.06
N PRO A 53 15.43 -1.26 -12.06
CA PRO A 53 15.63 -2.11 -10.88
C PRO A 53 15.99 -1.33 -9.61
N ALA A 54 16.78 -0.25 -9.74
CA ALA A 54 17.14 0.60 -8.62
C ALA A 54 15.95 1.40 -8.07
N GLU A 55 15.09 1.92 -8.95
CA GLU A 55 13.87 2.62 -8.55
C GLU A 55 12.89 1.68 -7.85
N LEU A 56 12.68 0.48 -8.37
CA LEU A 56 11.80 -0.52 -7.76
C LEU A 56 12.35 -1.00 -6.39
N ALA A 57 13.66 -1.22 -6.29
CA ALA A 57 14.29 -1.57 -5.02
C ALA A 57 14.13 -0.46 -3.98
N ALA A 58 14.26 0.81 -4.37
CA ALA A 58 14.03 1.95 -3.48
C ALA A 58 12.54 2.11 -3.13
N LEU A 59 11.63 1.89 -4.09
CA LEU A 59 10.18 1.98 -3.91
C LEU A 59 9.68 1.00 -2.84
N HIS A 60 10.13 -0.26 -2.91
CA HIS A 60 9.78 -1.31 -1.95
C HIS A 60 10.76 -1.40 -0.75
N GLY A 61 11.69 -0.46 -0.64
CA GLY A 61 12.69 -0.38 0.42
C GLY A 61 12.60 0.94 1.18
N THR A 62 13.58 1.81 0.96
CA THR A 62 13.72 3.08 1.71
C THR A 62 12.50 4.00 1.59
N ARG A 63 11.84 4.07 0.43
CA ARG A 63 10.63 4.89 0.24
C ARG A 63 9.43 4.32 0.96
N LEU A 64 9.26 3.00 0.90
CA LEU A 64 8.24 2.28 1.67
C LEU A 64 8.45 2.50 3.17
N GLU A 65 9.69 2.43 3.66
CA GLU A 65 10.01 2.70 5.06
C GLU A 65 9.61 4.13 5.46
N MET A 66 9.98 5.13 4.66
CA MET A 66 9.60 6.53 4.88
C MET A 66 8.08 6.72 4.86
N LEU A 67 7.39 6.03 3.94
CA LEU A 67 5.93 6.08 3.83
C LEU A 67 5.26 5.50 5.09
N LEU A 68 5.71 4.32 5.55
CA LEU A 68 5.22 3.68 6.76
C LEU A 68 5.46 4.56 7.99
N ALA A 69 6.66 5.13 8.12
CA ALA A 69 6.98 6.07 9.19
C ALA A 69 6.04 7.30 9.15
N ARG A 70 5.76 7.83 7.95
CA ARG A 70 4.86 8.97 7.79
C ARG A 70 3.42 8.65 8.21
N MET A 71 2.96 7.41 8.02
CA MET A 71 1.61 6.97 8.41
C MET A 71 1.42 6.94 9.93
N LEU A 72 2.49 6.79 10.73
CA LEU A 72 2.42 6.77 12.20
C LEU A 72 1.83 8.07 12.76
N ASP A 73 2.10 9.20 12.11
CA ASP A 73 1.62 10.53 12.50
C ASP A 73 0.25 10.86 11.87
N THR A 74 -0.55 9.85 11.52
CA THR A 74 -1.84 10.02 10.82
C THR A 74 -2.94 9.20 11.47
N THR A 75 -4.14 9.22 10.87
CA THR A 75 -5.26 8.40 11.34
C THR A 75 -5.20 6.95 10.86
N VAL A 76 -4.18 6.56 10.09
CA VAL A 76 -4.07 5.19 9.55
C VAL A 76 -3.94 4.20 10.70
N ARG A 77 -4.82 3.20 10.71
CA ARG A 77 -4.91 2.13 11.72
C ARG A 77 -4.68 0.74 11.14
N GLY A 78 -4.50 0.63 9.83
CA GLY A 78 -4.17 -0.63 9.18
C GLY A 78 -3.43 -0.41 7.86
N VAL A 79 -2.59 -1.37 7.48
CA VAL A 79 -1.83 -1.33 6.24
C VAL A 79 -2.06 -2.60 5.43
N VAL A 80 -2.38 -2.47 4.14
CA VAL A 80 -2.37 -3.58 3.19
C VAL A 80 -1.22 -3.38 2.22
N TYR A 81 -0.41 -4.41 2.00
CA TYR A 81 0.72 -4.36 1.08
C TYR A 81 0.61 -5.46 0.03
N GLU A 82 0.68 -5.09 -1.24
CA GLU A 82 0.71 -6.01 -2.38
C GLU A 82 2.10 -6.64 -2.52
N ALA A 83 2.19 -7.93 -2.15
CA ALA A 83 3.44 -8.68 -2.09
C ALA A 83 3.65 -9.60 -3.30
N THR A 84 2.79 -9.49 -4.33
CA THR A 84 2.87 -10.26 -5.58
C THR A 84 2.58 -9.37 -6.77
N GLY A 85 3.25 -9.60 -7.90
CA GLY A 85 3.04 -8.88 -9.16
C GLY A 85 4.22 -9.03 -10.10
N THR A 86 4.41 -8.06 -11.00
CA THR A 86 5.47 -8.10 -12.01
C THR A 86 6.83 -7.60 -11.54
N VAL A 87 6.90 -6.95 -10.37
CA VAL A 87 8.18 -6.56 -9.75
C VAL A 87 8.94 -7.82 -9.31
N ASP A 88 10.27 -7.75 -9.33
CA ASP A 88 11.15 -8.85 -8.91
C ASP A 88 10.69 -9.46 -7.56
N PRO A 89 10.47 -10.78 -7.47
CA PRO A 89 9.97 -11.43 -6.27
C PRO A 89 10.83 -11.19 -5.02
N ASP A 90 12.15 -11.09 -5.16
CA ASP A 90 13.05 -10.83 -4.03
C ASP A 90 12.90 -9.39 -3.52
N VAL A 91 12.60 -8.44 -4.41
CA VAL A 91 12.27 -7.05 -4.04
C VAL A 91 10.96 -7.02 -3.27
N LEU A 92 9.93 -7.71 -3.76
CA LEU A 92 8.62 -7.76 -3.09
C LEU A 92 8.70 -8.46 -1.72
N ALA A 93 9.45 -9.56 -1.62
CA ALA A 93 9.70 -10.27 -0.37
C ALA A 93 10.39 -9.39 0.68
N ARG A 94 11.40 -8.59 0.27
CA ARG A 94 12.04 -7.61 1.16
C ARG A 94 11.06 -6.53 1.61
N GLY A 95 10.24 -5.99 0.71
CA GLY A 95 9.23 -5.01 1.08
C GLY A 95 8.18 -5.58 2.05
N ALA A 96 7.75 -6.84 1.85
CA ALA A 96 6.84 -7.53 2.76
C ALA A 96 7.46 -7.75 4.15
N ALA A 97 8.76 -8.08 4.21
CA ALA A 97 9.49 -8.19 5.47
C ALA A 97 9.56 -6.85 6.21
N LEU A 98 9.83 -5.76 5.48
CA LEU A 98 9.86 -4.41 6.04
C LEU A 98 8.49 -3.98 6.59
N VAL A 99 7.38 -4.22 5.86
CA VAL A 99 6.03 -3.93 6.36
C VAL A 99 5.77 -4.69 7.65
N ARG A 100 6.07 -5.99 7.67
CA ARG A 100 5.92 -6.82 8.86
C ARG A 100 6.67 -6.24 10.05
N GLU A 101 7.96 -5.99 9.91
CA GLU A 101 8.81 -5.44 10.97
C GLU A 101 8.26 -4.12 11.51
N ARG A 102 8.00 -3.14 10.62
CA ARG A 102 7.56 -1.80 11.04
C ARG A 102 6.16 -1.79 11.62
N CYS A 103 5.25 -2.58 11.07
CA CYS A 103 3.88 -2.68 11.58
C CYS A 103 3.82 -3.42 12.92
N GLU A 104 4.66 -4.44 13.13
CA GLU A 104 4.80 -5.12 14.43
C GLU A 104 5.38 -4.19 15.49
N ASP A 105 6.46 -3.46 15.18
CA ASP A 105 7.07 -2.47 16.09
C ASP A 105 6.09 -1.37 16.52
N SER A 106 5.30 -0.87 15.56
CA SER A 106 4.31 0.19 15.80
C SER A 106 2.95 -0.32 16.30
N ARG A 107 2.76 -1.65 16.34
CA ARG A 107 1.48 -2.33 16.64
C ARG A 107 0.34 -1.88 15.73
N ILE A 108 0.66 -1.57 14.47
CA ILE A 108 -0.33 -1.29 13.44
C ILE A 108 -0.71 -2.62 12.77
N PRO A 109 -2.00 -3.02 12.79
CA PRO A 109 -2.48 -4.15 12.01
C PRO A 109 -2.06 -4.08 10.54
N TYR A 110 -1.63 -5.21 9.98
CA TYR A 110 -1.28 -5.29 8.57
C TYR A 110 -1.78 -6.57 7.91
N ALA A 111 -1.89 -6.53 6.58
CA ALA A 111 -2.15 -7.69 5.76
C ALA A 111 -1.28 -7.66 4.50
N LEU A 112 -0.70 -8.81 4.17
CA LEU A 112 -0.03 -9.02 2.89
C LEU A 112 -1.05 -9.56 1.88
N LEU A 113 -1.03 -9.00 0.68
CA LEU A 113 -1.84 -9.41 -0.44
C LEU A 113 -0.95 -10.19 -1.42
N ASP A 114 -1.10 -11.51 -1.39
CA ASP A 114 -0.30 -12.46 -2.17
C ASP A 114 -1.05 -12.98 -3.41
N ALA A 115 -2.24 -12.44 -3.70
CA ALA A 115 -3.00 -12.79 -4.90
C ALA A 115 -2.37 -12.14 -6.13
N ASP A 116 -2.31 -12.86 -7.23
CA ASP A 116 -1.74 -12.37 -8.49
C ASP A 116 -2.62 -11.25 -9.09
N PRO A 117 -2.09 -10.02 -9.29
CA PRO A 117 -2.83 -8.93 -9.90
C PRO A 117 -3.25 -9.20 -11.36
N ALA A 118 -2.67 -10.19 -12.04
CA ALA A 118 -3.13 -10.60 -13.37
C ALA A 118 -4.52 -11.30 -13.34
N ASP A 119 -4.91 -11.91 -12.21
CA ASP A 119 -6.27 -12.39 -11.98
C ASP A 119 -7.06 -11.34 -11.18
N ALA A 120 -7.63 -10.37 -11.91
CA ALA A 120 -8.38 -9.26 -11.31
C ALA A 120 -9.51 -9.74 -10.37
N GLY A 121 -10.15 -10.88 -10.66
CA GLY A 121 -11.25 -11.40 -9.86
C GLY A 121 -10.79 -11.99 -8.54
N ALA A 122 -9.75 -12.83 -8.57
CA ALA A 122 -9.15 -13.37 -7.36
C ALA A 122 -8.47 -12.28 -6.53
N TRP A 123 -7.73 -11.39 -7.18
CA TRP A 123 -7.06 -10.26 -6.56
C TRP A 123 -8.04 -9.34 -5.83
N THR A 124 -9.15 -8.96 -6.45
CA THR A 124 -10.13 -8.05 -5.82
C THR A 124 -10.74 -8.66 -4.56
N ARG A 125 -11.11 -9.96 -4.60
CA ARG A 125 -11.64 -10.65 -3.42
C ARG A 125 -10.59 -10.73 -2.30
N ALA A 126 -9.35 -11.03 -2.65
CA ALA A 126 -8.26 -11.11 -1.68
C ALA A 126 -7.94 -9.73 -1.07
N ALA A 127 -7.96 -8.66 -1.87
CA ALA A 127 -7.73 -7.29 -1.43
C ALA A 127 -8.81 -6.82 -0.45
N VAL A 128 -10.09 -7.06 -0.75
CA VAL A 128 -11.20 -6.75 0.19
C VAL A 128 -11.00 -7.50 1.51
N GLY A 129 -10.74 -8.80 1.46
CA GLY A 129 -10.48 -9.58 2.68
C GLY A 129 -9.22 -9.13 3.43
N ALA A 130 -8.21 -8.60 2.75
CA ALA A 130 -7.00 -8.05 3.37
C ALA A 130 -7.30 -6.74 4.12
N VAL A 131 -8.15 -5.88 3.56
CA VAL A 131 -8.64 -4.66 4.22
C VAL A 131 -9.45 -5.02 5.48
N ASP A 132 -10.36 -5.99 5.38
CA ASP A 132 -11.14 -6.45 6.54
C ASP A 132 -10.23 -6.96 7.66
N ARG A 133 -9.22 -7.79 7.33
CA ARG A 133 -8.22 -8.24 8.30
C ARG A 133 -7.43 -7.07 8.92
N ALA A 134 -7.08 -6.05 8.14
CA ALA A 134 -6.38 -4.88 8.65
C ALA A 134 -7.28 -4.06 9.60
N LEU A 135 -8.59 -3.99 9.36
CA LEU A 135 -9.55 -3.30 10.23
C LEU A 135 -9.85 -4.06 11.52
N ASP A 136 -10.02 -5.38 11.44
CA ASP A 136 -10.37 -6.24 12.59
C ASP A 136 -9.20 -6.48 13.55
N GLY A 137 -8.02 -5.98 13.21
CA GLY A 137 -6.81 -6.12 14.01
C GLY A 137 -6.06 -7.41 13.71
N GLY A 138 -5.68 -7.60 12.44
CA GLY A 138 -4.81 -8.67 11.93
C GLY A 138 -3.54 -8.92 12.75
N PRO A 139 -2.66 -9.85 12.33
CA PRO A 139 -1.51 -10.26 13.15
C PRO A 139 -0.76 -9.04 13.71
N GLY A 140 -0.84 -8.82 15.03
CA GLY A 140 -0.43 -7.57 15.68
C GLY A 140 -1.30 -7.14 16.87
N ARG A 141 -2.53 -7.66 17.02
CA ARG A 141 -3.35 -7.44 18.22
C ARG A 141 -3.37 -8.69 19.11
N PRO A 142 -2.98 -8.64 20.40
CA PRO A 142 -3.35 -9.72 21.32
C PRO A 142 -4.88 -9.76 21.41
N ARG A 143 -5.45 -10.97 21.23
CA ARG A 143 -6.87 -11.22 21.49
C ARG A 143 -7.19 -11.01 22.96
#